data_AF-A0A091HXJ1-F1
#
_entry.id   AF-A0A091HXJ1-F1
#
_cell.length_a   1.000
_cell.length_b   1.000
_cell.length_c   1.000
_cell.angle_alpha   90.00
_cell.angle_beta   90.00
_cell.angle_gamma   90.00
#
_symmetry.space_group_name_H-M   'P 1'
#
loop_
_entity.id
_entity.type
_entity.pdbx_description
1 polymer ?
#
loop_
_entity_poly.entity_id
_entity_poly.type
_entity_poly.pdbx_seq_one_letter_code
_entity_poly.pdbx_strand_id
1 'polypeptide(L)'
;LTQIGAKFMFVAGMFVSGCVTILFGMLDKVPNGTVFISLCFLVRAMDAVGFAAAITASFSILAKAFPNNIATVLGSLEIFTGLGMVLGPPLGGFLYQSFGYGVPFITLGCVVLVLVPLNICILPKYDSLPSKDSFWKLIRLPKVSLLCLTIFCLSACLGFLDPTMSLFILKKFKLPAGYVGLVFLGLALSYSLSSPILGLVSDKLPYLRKWLLVSGGSLTALCFFMLGPAPVLHIESQLWMFVLVLVFIGFSLGMSFIPVFPEILQCAYENGFEEGLSLLGLVSGLFSAMWSLGAFAGPTLGGFLNDKLGFEWASAIQGGWALLSALAIGIFYIIEATRRSSSSSLQNLSVNNEERTHLMGSET
;
A
#
# COMPACT_ATOMS: atom_id res chain seq x y z
N LEU A 1 18.82 4.01 3.69
CA LEU A 1 18.58 5.37 3.14
C LEU A 1 19.46 6.44 3.78
N THR A 2 19.51 6.55 5.11
CA THR A 2 20.21 7.61 5.87
C THR A 2 21.74 7.59 5.79
N GLN A 3 22.34 6.42 5.54
CA GLN A 3 23.80 6.28 5.42
C GLN A 3 24.31 6.21 3.98
N ILE A 4 23.44 5.78 3.06
CA ILE A 4 23.81 5.41 1.67
C ILE A 4 23.31 6.47 0.67
N GLY A 5 22.31 7.27 1.04
CA GLY A 5 21.66 8.25 0.17
C GLY A 5 20.48 7.65 -0.62
N ALA A 6 19.41 8.43 -0.78
CA ALA A 6 18.18 7.95 -1.42
C ALA A 6 18.34 7.66 -2.91
N LYS A 7 19.07 8.53 -3.63
CA LYS A 7 19.35 8.35 -5.07
C LYS A 7 20.13 7.06 -5.35
N PHE A 8 21.20 6.82 -4.60
CA PHE A 8 21.99 5.60 -4.77
C PHE A 8 21.17 4.36 -4.44
N MET A 9 20.41 4.37 -3.34
CA MET A 9 19.57 3.24 -2.96
C MET A 9 18.51 2.90 -4.03
N PHE A 10 17.90 3.93 -4.65
CA PHE A 10 16.97 3.74 -5.76
C PHE A 10 17.65 3.11 -6.98
N VAL A 11 18.75 3.72 -7.44
CA VAL A 11 19.48 3.30 -8.64
C VAL A 11 20.09 1.90 -8.47
N ALA A 12 20.71 1.62 -7.33
CA ALA A 12 21.30 0.32 -7.03
C ALA A 12 20.20 -0.76 -6.90
N GLY A 13 19.07 -0.44 -6.26
CA GLY A 13 17.93 -1.35 -6.16
C GLY A 13 17.37 -1.75 -7.52
N MET A 14 17.17 -0.77 -8.41
CA MET A 14 16.73 -1.04 -9.79
C MET A 14 17.77 -1.81 -10.60
N PHE A 15 19.05 -1.49 -10.47
CA PHE A 15 20.12 -2.21 -11.16
C PHE A 15 20.16 -3.68 -10.75
N VAL A 16 20.12 -3.96 -9.44
CA VAL A 16 20.06 -5.32 -8.91
C VAL A 16 18.80 -6.04 -9.41
N SER A 17 17.62 -5.42 -9.30
CA SER A 17 16.36 -6.03 -9.76
C SER A 17 16.39 -6.33 -11.26
N GLY A 18 16.91 -5.42 -12.10
CA GLY A 18 17.07 -5.63 -13.54
C GLY A 18 17.99 -6.82 -13.86
N CYS A 19 19.18 -6.87 -13.26
CA CYS A 19 20.12 -7.98 -13.46
C CYS A 19 19.54 -9.33 -12.98
N VAL A 20 18.90 -9.33 -11.81
CA VAL A 20 18.32 -10.53 -11.21
C VAL A 20 17.10 -11.02 -12.00
N THR A 21 16.31 -10.11 -12.59
CA THR A 21 15.21 -10.47 -13.49
C THR A 21 15.73 -11.17 -14.76
N ILE A 22 16.83 -10.70 -15.35
CA ILE A 22 17.48 -11.38 -16.49
C ILE A 22 17.98 -12.76 -16.07
N LEU A 23 18.64 -12.86 -14.91
CA LEU A 23 19.09 -14.14 -14.37
C LEU A 23 17.92 -15.11 -14.16
N PHE A 24 16.77 -14.61 -13.70
CA PHE A 24 15.56 -15.42 -13.55
C PHE A 24 15.10 -16.03 -14.89
N GLY A 25 15.18 -15.26 -15.98
CA GLY A 25 14.87 -15.75 -17.33
C GLY A 25 15.83 -16.82 -17.87
N MET A 26 17.02 -16.96 -17.29
CA MET A 26 18.01 -17.98 -17.67
C MET A 26 17.97 -19.24 -16.79
N LEU A 27 17.10 -19.28 -15.78
CA LEU A 27 16.97 -20.42 -14.87
C LEU A 27 16.47 -21.70 -15.58
N ASP A 28 15.82 -21.57 -16.73
CA ASP A 28 15.41 -22.71 -17.56
C ASP A 28 16.58 -23.56 -18.08
N LYS A 29 17.80 -23.02 -18.08
CA LYS A 29 19.03 -23.74 -18.46
C LYS A 29 19.65 -24.56 -17.32
N VAL A 30 19.16 -24.40 -16.09
CA VAL A 30 19.68 -25.09 -14.91
C VAL A 30 19.09 -26.50 -14.85
N PRO A 31 19.86 -27.53 -14.41
CA PRO A 31 19.33 -28.88 -14.23
C PRO A 31 18.13 -28.92 -13.28
N ASN A 32 17.13 -29.72 -13.67
CA ASN A 32 15.92 -29.95 -12.90
C ASN A 32 16.20 -30.51 -11.50
N GLY A 33 15.31 -30.20 -10.55
CA GLY A 33 15.36 -30.71 -9.18
C GLY A 33 15.77 -29.65 -8.16
N THR A 34 16.45 -30.07 -7.11
CA THR A 34 16.78 -29.21 -5.95
C THR A 34 17.59 -27.97 -6.33
N VAL A 35 18.47 -28.09 -7.33
CA VAL A 35 19.32 -26.98 -7.78
C VAL A 35 18.48 -25.85 -8.39
N PHE A 36 17.57 -26.17 -9.31
CA PHE A 36 16.64 -25.20 -9.88
C PHE A 36 15.80 -24.49 -8.81
N ILE A 37 15.25 -25.25 -7.86
CA ILE A 37 14.43 -24.69 -6.77
C ILE A 37 15.27 -23.75 -5.89
N SER A 38 16.47 -24.18 -5.49
CA SER A 38 17.36 -23.37 -4.66
C SER A 38 17.74 -22.05 -5.34
N LEU A 39 18.06 -22.08 -6.63
CA LEU A 39 18.40 -20.89 -7.41
C LEU A 39 17.17 -19.99 -7.60
N CYS A 40 15.98 -20.54 -7.82
CA CYS A 40 14.73 -19.76 -7.87
C CYS A 40 14.54 -18.95 -6.57
N PHE A 41 14.73 -19.58 -5.41
CA PHE A 41 14.60 -18.90 -4.12
C PHE A 41 15.67 -17.82 -3.94
N LEU A 42 16.93 -18.10 -4.29
CA LEU A 42 18.02 -17.12 -4.18
C LEU A 42 17.78 -15.90 -5.08
N VAL A 43 17.45 -16.12 -6.36
CA VAL A 43 17.18 -15.05 -7.33
C VAL A 43 15.97 -14.23 -6.87
N ARG A 44 14.88 -14.87 -6.41
CA ARG A 44 13.72 -14.14 -5.88
C ARG A 44 14.00 -13.35 -4.61
N ALA A 45 14.82 -13.88 -3.70
CA ALA A 45 15.22 -13.15 -2.51
C ALA A 45 16.06 -11.92 -2.87
N MET A 46 16.99 -12.05 -3.82
CA MET A 46 17.80 -10.92 -4.30
C MET A 46 16.95 -9.85 -4.99
N ASP A 47 15.99 -10.26 -5.83
CA ASP A 47 15.08 -9.33 -6.50
C ASP A 47 14.20 -8.59 -5.49
N ALA A 48 13.68 -9.31 -4.49
CA ALA A 48 12.90 -8.71 -3.41
C ALA A 48 13.69 -7.64 -2.64
N VAL A 49 14.98 -7.87 -2.37
CA VAL A 49 15.86 -6.88 -1.72
C VAL A 49 16.06 -5.65 -2.62
N GLY A 50 16.32 -5.85 -3.92
CA GLY A 50 16.48 -4.77 -4.89
C GLY A 50 15.21 -3.93 -5.05
N PHE A 51 14.07 -4.59 -5.21
CA PHE A 51 12.76 -3.97 -5.33
C PHE A 51 12.38 -3.20 -4.06
N ALA A 52 12.56 -3.80 -2.87
CA ALA A 52 12.29 -3.14 -1.59
C ALA A 52 13.16 -1.89 -1.41
N ALA A 53 14.43 -1.95 -1.82
CA ALA A 53 15.33 -0.80 -1.78
C ALA A 53 14.85 0.33 -2.70
N ALA A 54 14.46 -0.01 -3.93
CA ALA A 54 13.97 0.96 -4.92
C ALA A 54 12.65 1.61 -4.46
N ILE A 55 11.66 0.83 -4.04
CA ILE A 55 10.34 1.36 -3.65
C ILE A 55 10.41 2.24 -2.39
N THR A 56 11.20 1.82 -1.39
CA THR A 56 11.43 2.60 -0.17
C THR A 56 12.09 3.94 -0.49
N ALA A 57 13.09 3.93 -1.37
CA ALA A 57 13.77 5.15 -1.80
C ALA A 57 12.84 6.05 -2.64
N SER A 58 11.99 5.46 -3.48
CA SER A 58 11.02 6.17 -4.31
C SER A 58 10.07 7.03 -3.45
N PHE A 59 9.42 6.44 -2.44
CA PHE A 59 8.52 7.19 -1.56
C PHE A 59 9.23 8.30 -0.79
N SER A 60 10.48 8.08 -0.38
CA SER A 60 11.26 9.11 0.33
C SER A 60 11.68 10.27 -0.58
N ILE A 61 12.11 9.97 -1.81
CA ILE A 61 12.45 10.96 -2.84
C ILE A 61 11.21 11.77 -3.20
N LEU A 62 10.08 11.10 -3.40
CA LEU A 62 8.80 11.70 -3.73
C LEU A 62 8.38 12.72 -2.66
N ALA A 63 8.36 12.28 -1.40
CA ALA A 63 7.94 13.12 -0.28
C ALA A 63 8.88 14.31 -0.07
N LYS A 64 10.18 14.14 -0.39
CA LYS A 64 11.15 15.24 -0.31
C LYS A 64 11.02 16.22 -1.48
N ALA A 65 10.73 15.73 -2.68
CA ALA A 65 10.59 16.56 -3.88
C ALA A 65 9.28 17.37 -3.89
N PHE A 66 8.20 16.80 -3.32
CA PHE A 66 6.86 17.39 -3.36
C PHE A 66 6.23 17.46 -1.95
N PRO A 67 6.82 18.21 -1.00
CA PRO A 67 6.40 18.20 0.40
C PRO A 67 4.95 18.67 0.61
N ASN A 68 4.43 19.53 -0.26
CA ASN A 68 3.06 20.07 -0.16
C ASN A 68 2.01 19.21 -0.86
N ASN A 69 2.41 18.30 -1.75
CA ASN A 69 1.49 17.54 -2.61
C ASN A 69 1.81 16.03 -2.60
N ILE A 70 2.22 15.51 -1.44
CA ILE A 70 2.71 14.13 -1.30
C ILE A 70 1.63 13.14 -1.74
N ALA A 71 0.37 13.32 -1.33
CA ALA A 71 -0.70 12.37 -1.63
C ALA A 71 -1.07 12.39 -3.12
N THR A 72 -1.05 13.56 -3.75
CA THR A 72 -1.34 13.75 -5.17
C THR A 72 -0.30 13.06 -6.04
N VAL A 73 0.98 13.26 -5.75
CA VAL A 73 2.05 12.63 -6.56
C VAL A 73 2.11 11.13 -6.28
N LEU A 74 1.86 10.69 -5.04
CA LEU A 74 1.71 9.27 -4.72
C LEU A 74 0.56 8.65 -5.52
N GLY A 75 -0.62 9.28 -5.52
CA GLY A 75 -1.76 8.80 -6.30
C GLY A 75 -1.55 8.82 -7.81
N SER A 76 -0.72 9.73 -8.30
CA SER A 76 -0.30 9.75 -9.70
C SER A 76 0.64 8.58 -10.03
N LEU A 77 1.55 8.21 -9.12
CA LEU A 77 2.40 7.02 -9.27
C LEU A 77 1.58 5.73 -9.32
N GLU A 78 0.51 5.65 -8.52
CA GLU A 78 -0.37 4.48 -8.51
C GLU A 78 -1.14 4.27 -9.82
N ILE A 79 -1.26 5.30 -10.66
CA ILE A 79 -1.76 5.12 -12.04
C ILE A 79 -0.86 4.12 -12.79
N PHE A 80 0.45 4.31 -12.69
CA PHE A 80 1.45 3.46 -13.34
C PHE A 80 1.51 2.07 -12.70
N THR A 81 1.33 1.96 -11.38
CA THR A 81 1.16 0.66 -10.71
C THR A 81 -0.03 -0.10 -11.28
N GLY A 82 -1.20 0.55 -11.37
CA GLY A 82 -2.41 -0.05 -11.93
C GLY A 82 -2.26 -0.42 -13.41
N LEU A 83 -1.63 0.43 -14.22
CA LEU A 83 -1.30 0.12 -15.61
C LEU A 83 -0.36 -1.09 -15.72
N GLY A 84 0.63 -1.19 -14.83
CA GLY A 84 1.53 -2.35 -14.76
C GLY A 84 0.78 -3.65 -14.45
N MET A 85 -0.17 -3.61 -13.51
CA MET A 85 -1.03 -4.76 -13.18
C MET A 85 -1.94 -5.16 -14.36
N VAL A 86 -2.45 -4.19 -15.11
CA VAL A 86 -3.33 -4.42 -16.28
C VAL A 86 -2.57 -4.96 -17.48
N LEU A 87 -1.46 -4.31 -17.85
CA LEU A 87 -0.71 -4.60 -19.08
C LEU A 87 0.30 -5.73 -18.89
N GLY A 88 0.74 -5.99 -17.66
CA GLY A 88 1.75 -7.00 -17.34
C GLY A 88 1.40 -8.41 -17.85
N PRO A 89 0.25 -9.00 -17.44
CA PRO A 89 -0.09 -10.36 -17.86
C PRO A 89 -0.28 -10.53 -19.37
N PRO A 90 -1.00 -9.64 -20.10
CA PRO A 90 -1.11 -9.74 -21.56
C PRO A 90 0.24 -9.62 -22.28
N LEU A 91 1.07 -8.63 -21.91
CA LEU A 91 2.38 -8.43 -22.55
C LEU A 91 3.34 -9.59 -22.24
N GLY A 92 3.39 -10.05 -21.00
CA GLY A 92 4.19 -11.19 -20.57
C GLY A 92 3.73 -12.49 -21.25
N GLY A 93 2.42 -12.72 -21.33
CA GLY A 93 1.83 -13.88 -22.01
C GLY A 93 2.12 -13.90 -23.51
N PHE A 94 2.01 -12.74 -24.18
CA PHE A 94 2.33 -12.61 -25.60
C PHE A 94 3.81 -12.92 -25.88
N LEU A 95 4.73 -12.34 -25.10
CA LEU A 95 6.17 -12.60 -25.21
C LEU A 95 6.50 -14.07 -24.95
N TYR A 96 5.83 -14.67 -23.95
CA TYR A 96 6.00 -16.07 -23.60
C TYR A 96 5.54 -17.00 -24.72
N GLN A 97 4.35 -16.77 -25.29
CA GLN A 97 3.81 -17.61 -26.36
C GLN A 97 4.58 -17.49 -27.66
N SER A 98 5.09 -16.30 -27.97
CA SER A 98 5.78 -16.02 -29.24
C SER A 98 7.24 -16.47 -29.22
N PHE A 99 7.93 -16.32 -28.08
CA PHE A 99 9.39 -16.49 -28.00
C PHE A 99 9.87 -17.42 -26.88
N GLY A 100 8.96 -17.98 -26.08
CA GLY A 100 9.28 -18.94 -25.01
C GLY A 100 9.56 -18.30 -23.64
N TYR A 101 9.95 -19.15 -22.69
CA TYR A 101 10.02 -18.83 -21.27
C TYR A 101 10.95 -17.66 -20.90
N GLY A 102 12.17 -17.64 -21.43
CA GLY A 102 13.18 -16.66 -20.99
C GLY A 102 12.92 -15.22 -21.45
N VAL A 103 12.25 -15.04 -22.58
CA VAL A 103 12.13 -13.74 -23.26
C VAL A 103 11.35 -12.67 -22.48
N PRO A 104 10.20 -12.96 -21.84
CA PRO A 104 9.52 -12.00 -20.98
C PRO A 104 10.43 -11.39 -19.91
N PHE A 105 11.20 -12.24 -19.22
CA PHE A 105 12.07 -11.81 -18.12
C PHE A 105 13.29 -11.04 -18.63
N ILE A 106 13.94 -11.52 -19.69
CA ILE A 106 15.08 -10.82 -20.28
C ILE A 106 14.66 -9.44 -20.80
N THR A 107 13.51 -9.35 -21.47
CA THR A 107 12.99 -8.09 -22.01
C THR A 107 12.70 -7.10 -20.89
N LEU A 108 11.98 -7.52 -19.83
CA LEU A 108 11.69 -6.69 -18.68
C LEU A 108 12.96 -6.22 -17.95
N GLY A 109 13.90 -7.14 -17.70
CA GLY A 109 15.17 -6.81 -17.05
C GLY A 109 16.01 -5.83 -17.87
N CYS A 110 16.08 -6.00 -19.19
CA CYS A 110 16.74 -5.05 -20.08
C CYS A 110 16.07 -3.65 -20.04
N VAL A 111 14.74 -3.58 -20.06
CA VAL A 111 14.01 -2.30 -19.94
C VAL A 111 14.35 -1.62 -18.61
N VAL A 112 14.32 -2.35 -17.49
CA VAL A 112 14.70 -1.80 -16.18
C VAL A 112 16.14 -1.30 -16.18
N LEU A 113 17.09 -2.05 -16.75
CA LEU A 113 18.49 -1.64 -16.84
C LEU A 113 18.71 -0.41 -17.72
N VAL A 114 17.97 -0.26 -18.82
CA VAL A 114 18.02 0.95 -19.66
C VAL A 114 17.49 2.18 -18.92
N LEU A 115 16.53 1.99 -18.00
CA LEU A 115 16.03 3.08 -17.15
C LEU A 115 17.01 3.49 -16.04
N VAL A 116 18.00 2.67 -15.69
CA VAL A 116 19.02 2.99 -14.66
C VAL A 116 19.81 4.27 -15.01
N PRO A 117 20.50 4.38 -16.19
CA PRO A 117 21.24 5.59 -16.53
C PRO A 117 20.34 6.83 -16.64
N LEU A 118 19.12 6.66 -17.17
CA LEU A 118 18.13 7.74 -17.24
C LEU A 118 17.81 8.28 -15.84
N ASN A 119 17.56 7.39 -14.87
CA ASN A 119 17.30 7.78 -13.49
C ASN A 119 18.53 8.37 -12.79
N ILE A 120 19.75 7.96 -13.15
CA ILE A 120 20.97 8.62 -12.66
C ILE A 120 21.04 10.07 -13.14
N CYS A 121 20.65 10.36 -14.38
CA CYS A 121 20.66 11.73 -14.92
C CYS A 121 19.54 12.61 -14.34
N ILE A 122 18.33 12.05 -14.21
CA ILE A 122 17.14 12.82 -13.81
C ILE A 122 17.05 13.03 -12.30
N LEU A 123 17.38 12.02 -11.48
CA LEU A 123 17.11 12.11 -10.04
C LEU A 123 18.05 13.12 -9.36
N PRO A 124 17.51 14.08 -8.58
CA PRO A 124 18.31 14.98 -7.78
C PRO A 124 19.06 14.22 -6.67
N LYS A 125 20.22 14.76 -6.27
CA LYS A 125 20.96 14.28 -5.10
C LYS A 125 20.38 14.94 -3.87
N TYR A 126 19.89 14.13 -2.93
CA TYR A 126 19.47 14.59 -1.62
C TYR A 126 20.46 14.08 -0.58
N ASP A 127 21.19 15.00 0.03
CA ASP A 127 22.09 14.66 1.13
C ASP A 127 21.28 14.35 2.38
N SER A 128 21.65 13.28 3.07
CA SER A 128 21.06 12.90 4.35
C SER A 128 21.99 13.29 5.48
N LEU A 129 21.54 14.20 6.34
CA LEU A 129 22.10 14.30 7.68
C LEU A 129 21.68 13.04 8.45
N PRO A 130 22.61 12.34 9.12
CA PRO A 130 22.26 11.20 9.97
C PRO A 130 21.41 11.72 11.14
N SER A 131 20.10 11.47 11.11
CA SER A 131 19.24 11.82 12.26
C SER A 131 19.34 10.74 13.33
N LYS A 132 19.15 11.14 14.59
CA LYS A 132 19.13 10.26 15.77
C LYS A 132 17.77 9.58 15.98
N ASP A 133 16.82 9.80 15.08
CA ASP A 133 15.46 9.31 15.25
C ASP A 133 15.40 7.79 15.10
N SER A 134 14.80 7.15 16.10
CA SER A 134 14.71 5.69 16.15
C SER A 134 13.42 5.20 15.50
N PHE A 135 13.54 4.20 14.63
CA PHE A 135 12.40 3.45 14.06
C PHE A 135 11.44 2.94 15.14
N TRP A 136 11.98 2.50 16.28
CA TRP A 136 11.19 2.02 17.41
C TRP A 136 10.38 3.11 18.10
N LYS A 137 10.86 4.36 18.08
CA LYS A 137 10.10 5.50 18.63
C LYS A 137 8.86 5.78 17.76
N LEU A 138 9.01 5.65 16.43
CA LEU A 138 7.92 5.88 15.47
C LEU A 138 6.80 4.83 15.60
N ILE A 139 7.15 3.54 15.66
CA ILE A 139 6.15 2.46 15.76
C ILE A 139 5.43 2.43 17.12
N ARG A 140 6.06 2.96 18.17
CA ARG A 140 5.47 3.05 19.52
C ARG A 140 4.39 4.13 19.63
N LEU A 141 4.29 5.02 18.65
CA LEU A 141 3.19 5.98 18.57
C LEU A 141 1.88 5.22 18.28
N PRO A 142 0.83 5.39 19.10
CA PRO A 142 -0.40 4.61 18.96
C PRO A 142 -1.10 4.85 17.62
N LYS A 143 -1.09 6.10 17.13
CA LYS A 143 -1.62 6.45 15.80
C LYS A 143 -0.88 5.74 14.68
N VAL A 144 0.46 5.69 14.73
CA VAL A 144 1.29 5.04 13.71
C VAL A 144 1.08 3.52 13.73
N SER A 145 0.98 2.91 14.91
CA SER A 145 0.70 1.47 15.03
C SER A 145 -0.65 1.09 14.41
N LEU A 146 -1.70 1.88 14.65
CA LEU A 146 -3.00 1.69 14.00
C LEU A 146 -2.93 1.88 12.48
N LEU A 147 -2.19 2.88 12.00
CA LEU A 147 -1.95 3.07 10.56
C LEU A 147 -1.19 1.88 9.94
N CYS A 148 -0.22 1.31 10.66
CA CYS A 148 0.50 0.11 10.23
C CYS A 148 -0.44 -1.10 10.11
N LEU A 149 -1.35 -1.28 11.07
CA LEU A 149 -2.38 -2.31 11.00
C LEU A 149 -3.26 -2.13 9.76
N THR A 150 -3.65 -0.90 9.45
CA THR A 150 -4.43 -0.58 8.24
C THR A 150 -3.66 -0.93 6.95
N ILE A 151 -2.37 -0.58 6.84
CA ILE A 151 -1.52 -0.96 5.69
C ILE A 151 -1.45 -2.48 5.54
N PHE A 152 -1.21 -3.19 6.65
CA PHE A 152 -1.15 -4.64 6.68
C PHE A 152 -2.48 -5.25 6.18
N CYS A 153 -3.62 -4.75 6.66
CA CYS A 153 -4.94 -5.24 6.25
C CYS A 153 -5.22 -4.97 4.77
N LEU A 154 -4.95 -3.75 4.28
CA LEU A 154 -5.11 -3.37 2.88
C LEU A 154 -4.31 -4.28 1.95
N SER A 155 -3.04 -4.52 2.29
CA SER A 155 -2.18 -5.37 1.49
C SER A 155 -2.57 -6.85 1.58
N ALA A 156 -2.98 -7.32 2.77
CA ALA A 156 -3.47 -8.69 2.92
C ALA A 156 -4.76 -8.93 2.13
N CYS A 157 -5.67 -7.95 2.08
CA CYS A 157 -6.87 -7.99 1.25
C CYS A 157 -6.53 -8.10 -0.24
N LEU A 158 -5.59 -7.29 -0.73
CA LEU A 158 -5.13 -7.37 -2.11
C LEU A 158 -4.46 -8.71 -2.43
N GLY A 159 -3.50 -9.14 -1.62
CA GLY A 159 -2.81 -10.41 -1.82
C GLY A 159 -3.72 -11.63 -1.69
N PHE A 160 -4.78 -11.55 -0.88
CA PHE A 160 -5.81 -12.58 -0.82
C PHE A 160 -6.50 -12.80 -2.18
N LEU A 161 -6.80 -11.71 -2.91
CA LEU A 161 -7.56 -11.78 -4.16
C LEU A 161 -6.80 -12.50 -5.27
N ASP A 162 -5.48 -12.32 -5.38
CA ASP A 162 -4.66 -12.87 -6.48
C ASP A 162 -4.90 -14.38 -6.73
N PRO A 163 -4.67 -15.29 -5.75
CA PRO A 163 -4.90 -16.71 -5.96
C PRO A 163 -6.37 -17.11 -5.82
N THR A 164 -7.11 -16.52 -4.87
CA THR A 164 -8.45 -17.03 -4.50
C THR A 164 -9.52 -16.63 -5.50
N MET A 165 -9.47 -15.40 -6.01
CA MET A 165 -10.42 -14.87 -6.99
C MET A 165 -10.32 -15.65 -8.30
N SER A 166 -9.09 -15.89 -8.76
CA SER A 166 -8.80 -16.70 -9.95
C SER A 166 -9.44 -18.09 -9.81
N LEU A 167 -9.20 -18.76 -8.69
CA LEU A 167 -9.72 -20.10 -8.38
C LEU A 167 -11.26 -20.13 -8.32
N PHE A 168 -11.86 -19.11 -7.71
CA PHE A 168 -13.32 -18.98 -7.59
C PHE A 168 -13.98 -18.80 -8.97
N ILE A 169 -13.41 -17.95 -9.82
CA ILE A 169 -13.95 -17.70 -11.17
C ILE A 169 -13.90 -18.95 -12.04
N LEU A 170 -12.77 -19.64 -12.03
CA LEU A 170 -12.58 -20.89 -12.78
C LEU A 170 -13.56 -21.98 -12.32
N LYS A 171 -13.74 -22.16 -11.01
CA LYS A 171 -14.62 -23.20 -10.47
C LYS A 171 -16.12 -22.88 -10.59
N LYS A 172 -16.53 -21.66 -10.25
CA LYS A 172 -17.96 -21.28 -10.16
C LYS A 172 -18.53 -20.82 -11.51
N PHE A 173 -17.80 -19.97 -12.24
CA PHE A 173 -18.28 -19.39 -13.50
C PHE A 173 -17.79 -20.14 -14.75
N LYS A 174 -16.87 -21.12 -14.60
CA LYS A 174 -16.30 -21.92 -15.70
C LYS A 174 -15.76 -21.05 -16.86
N LEU A 175 -15.27 -19.86 -16.52
CA LEU A 175 -14.78 -18.89 -17.49
C LEU A 175 -13.36 -19.24 -17.97
N PRO A 176 -13.02 -19.00 -19.25
CA PRO A 176 -11.66 -19.12 -19.75
C PRO A 176 -10.70 -18.17 -19.02
N ALA A 177 -9.42 -18.54 -18.92
CA ALA A 177 -8.40 -17.76 -18.23
C ALA A 177 -8.26 -16.30 -18.73
N GLY A 178 -8.54 -16.03 -20.02
CA GLY A 178 -8.53 -14.67 -20.57
C GLY A 178 -9.57 -13.74 -19.94
N TYR A 179 -10.72 -14.26 -19.51
CA TYR A 179 -11.76 -13.47 -18.83
C TYR A 179 -11.41 -13.19 -17.37
N VAL A 180 -10.57 -14.00 -16.72
CA VAL A 180 -10.11 -13.73 -15.35
C VAL A 180 -9.31 -12.43 -15.30
N GLY A 181 -8.44 -12.21 -16.30
CA GLY A 181 -7.70 -10.95 -16.44
C GLY A 181 -8.61 -9.73 -16.64
N LEU A 182 -9.70 -9.88 -17.41
CA LEU A 182 -10.72 -8.83 -17.58
C LEU A 182 -11.46 -8.51 -16.28
N VAL A 183 -11.63 -9.48 -15.38
CA VAL A 183 -12.26 -9.24 -14.06
C VAL A 183 -11.30 -8.50 -13.14
N PHE A 184 -10.01 -8.86 -13.11
CA PHE A 184 -8.97 -8.11 -12.38
C PHE A 184 -8.79 -6.68 -12.91
N LEU A 185 -9.02 -6.46 -14.21
CA LEU A 185 -8.99 -5.16 -14.84
C LEU A 185 -9.92 -4.15 -14.14
N GLY A 186 -11.11 -4.59 -13.69
CA GLY A 186 -12.06 -3.73 -13.00
C GLY A 186 -11.50 -3.15 -11.70
N LEU A 187 -10.82 -3.98 -10.90
CA LEU A 187 -10.15 -3.56 -9.67
C LEU A 187 -8.96 -2.65 -9.96
N ALA A 188 -8.10 -3.03 -10.90
CA ALA A 188 -6.89 -2.27 -11.20
C ALA A 188 -7.20 -0.89 -11.82
N LEU A 189 -8.19 -0.82 -12.71
CA LEU A 189 -8.62 0.45 -13.31
C LEU A 189 -9.32 1.36 -12.30
N SER A 190 -10.20 0.83 -11.46
CA SER A 190 -10.89 1.66 -10.48
C SER A 190 -9.91 2.20 -9.43
N TYR A 191 -8.94 1.40 -8.99
CA TYR A 191 -7.84 1.84 -8.14
C TYR A 191 -6.98 2.92 -8.83
N SER A 192 -6.55 2.67 -10.06
CA SER A 192 -5.70 3.58 -10.85
C SER A 192 -6.37 4.96 -11.08
N LEU A 193 -7.66 4.97 -11.44
CA LEU A 193 -8.39 6.21 -11.73
C LEU A 193 -8.77 6.98 -10.45
N SER A 194 -9.09 6.28 -9.36
CA SER A 194 -9.49 6.93 -8.10
C SER A 194 -8.31 7.50 -7.33
N SER A 195 -7.14 6.87 -7.40
CA SER A 195 -5.91 7.25 -6.69
C SER A 195 -5.49 8.73 -6.86
N PRO A 196 -5.38 9.30 -8.07
CA PRO A 196 -4.98 10.71 -8.23
C PRO A 196 -6.06 11.69 -7.74
N ILE A 197 -7.34 11.37 -7.94
CA ILE A 197 -8.46 12.21 -7.49
C ILE A 197 -8.46 12.28 -5.96
N LEU A 198 -8.33 11.13 -5.30
CA LEU A 198 -8.28 11.03 -3.85
C LEU A 198 -6.99 11.64 -3.28
N GLY A 199 -5.88 11.58 -4.03
CA GLY A 199 -4.64 12.30 -3.71
C GLY A 199 -4.83 13.82 -3.69
N LEU A 200 -5.47 14.38 -4.72
CA LEU A 200 -5.79 15.81 -4.78
C LEU A 200 -6.71 16.25 -3.62
N VAL A 201 -7.72 15.45 -3.30
CA VAL A 201 -8.63 15.73 -2.17
C VAL A 201 -7.88 15.65 -0.85
N SER A 202 -7.01 14.65 -0.68
CA SER A 202 -6.19 14.45 0.52
C SER A 202 -5.24 15.63 0.76
N ASP A 203 -4.62 16.19 -0.27
CA ASP A 203 -3.72 17.34 -0.12
C ASP A 203 -4.46 18.67 0.06
N LYS A 204 -5.56 18.90 -0.67
CA LYS A 204 -6.32 20.16 -0.55
C LYS A 204 -7.14 20.26 0.74
N LEU A 205 -7.62 19.12 1.26
CA LEU A 205 -8.50 19.08 2.44
C LEU A 205 -7.91 18.11 3.49
N PRO A 206 -6.86 18.50 4.23
CA PRO A 206 -6.17 17.62 5.18
C PRO A 206 -7.09 17.07 6.28
N TYR A 207 -8.12 17.81 6.68
CA TYR A 207 -9.10 17.35 7.66
C TYR A 207 -9.95 16.15 7.18
N LEU A 208 -10.06 15.95 5.86
CA LEU A 208 -10.78 14.80 5.29
C LEU A 208 -9.96 13.52 5.30
N ARG A 209 -8.62 13.58 5.41
CA ARG A 209 -7.73 12.39 5.37
C ARG A 209 -8.16 11.32 6.37
N LYS A 210 -8.48 11.73 7.61
CA LYS A 210 -8.98 10.86 8.67
C LYS A 210 -10.27 10.14 8.28
N TRP A 211 -11.20 10.87 7.67
CA TRP A 211 -12.49 10.34 7.25
C TRP A 211 -12.39 9.43 6.03
N LEU A 212 -11.56 9.78 5.04
CA LEU A 212 -11.27 8.93 3.87
C LEU A 212 -10.68 7.59 4.31
N LEU A 213 -9.78 7.61 5.30
CA LEU A 213 -9.18 6.39 5.82
C LEU A 213 -10.22 5.46 6.45
N VAL A 214 -11.08 5.99 7.32
CA VAL A 214 -12.12 5.23 8.04
C VAL A 214 -13.21 4.74 7.10
N SER A 215 -13.70 5.61 6.22
CA SER A 215 -14.74 5.25 5.25
C SER A 215 -14.22 4.24 4.23
N GLY A 216 -12.95 4.31 3.86
CA GLY A 216 -12.33 3.39 2.88
C GLY A 216 -12.11 2.02 3.48
N GLY A 217 -11.67 1.95 4.74
CA GLY A 217 -11.53 0.70 5.46
C GLY A 217 -12.89 0.01 5.67
N SER A 218 -13.91 0.80 6.02
CA SER A 218 -15.28 0.30 6.21
C SER A 218 -15.91 -0.18 4.91
N LEU A 219 -15.71 0.57 3.81
CA LEU A 219 -16.18 0.17 2.48
C LEU A 219 -15.47 -1.09 2.00
N THR A 220 -14.15 -1.18 2.22
CA THR A 220 -13.38 -2.40 1.91
C THR A 220 -13.95 -3.60 2.65
N ALA A 221 -14.21 -3.48 3.96
CA ALA A 221 -14.82 -4.56 4.74
C ALA A 221 -16.18 -4.98 4.18
N LEU A 222 -17.06 -4.02 3.90
CA LEU A 222 -18.39 -4.27 3.32
C LEU A 222 -18.28 -5.01 1.98
N CYS A 223 -17.40 -4.56 1.09
CA CYS A 223 -17.19 -5.20 -0.19
C CYS A 223 -16.64 -6.62 -0.06
N PHE A 224 -15.73 -6.89 0.87
CA PHE A 224 -15.23 -8.25 1.11
C PHE A 224 -16.30 -9.19 1.68
N PHE A 225 -17.23 -8.70 2.49
CA PHE A 225 -18.41 -9.46 2.92
C PHE A 225 -19.39 -9.73 1.78
N MET A 226 -19.46 -8.85 0.78
CA MET A 226 -20.30 -9.02 -0.41
C MET A 226 -19.62 -9.85 -1.51
N LEU A 227 -18.29 -9.92 -1.52
CA LEU A 227 -17.49 -10.58 -2.57
C LEU A 227 -17.74 -12.09 -2.63
N GLY A 228 -17.71 -12.74 -1.47
CA GLY A 228 -18.31 -14.04 -1.27
C GLY A 228 -19.53 -13.82 -0.40
N PRO A 229 -20.76 -13.80 -0.96
CA PRO A 229 -21.95 -13.54 -0.17
C PRO A 229 -21.91 -14.52 0.99
N ALA A 230 -21.77 -13.99 2.21
CA ALA A 230 -21.75 -14.84 3.39
C ALA A 230 -22.95 -15.80 3.28
N PRO A 231 -22.81 -17.10 3.61
CA PRO A 231 -23.90 -18.08 3.46
C PRO A 231 -25.21 -17.67 4.16
N VAL A 232 -25.15 -16.64 5.00
CA VAL A 232 -26.25 -15.94 5.65
C VAL A 232 -27.13 -15.13 4.67
N LEU A 233 -26.57 -14.53 3.62
CA LEU A 233 -27.26 -13.57 2.74
C LEU A 233 -28.02 -14.18 1.55
N HIS A 234 -27.83 -15.47 1.21
CA HIS A 234 -28.58 -16.18 0.16
C HIS A 234 -28.70 -15.42 -1.20
N ILE A 235 -27.72 -14.59 -1.56
CA ILE A 235 -27.68 -13.90 -2.85
C ILE A 235 -26.94 -14.79 -3.85
N GLU A 236 -27.57 -15.13 -4.97
CA GLU A 236 -26.90 -15.83 -6.07
C GLU A 236 -25.78 -14.96 -6.65
N SER A 237 -24.54 -15.45 -6.65
CA SER A 237 -23.40 -14.70 -7.21
C SER A 237 -23.51 -14.60 -8.74
N GLN A 238 -24.01 -13.47 -9.23
CA GLN A 238 -23.93 -13.13 -10.65
C GLN A 238 -22.58 -12.47 -10.97
N LEU A 239 -22.05 -12.72 -12.16
CA LEU A 239 -20.74 -12.20 -12.59
C LEU A 239 -20.68 -10.66 -12.55
N TRP A 240 -21.75 -9.97 -12.98
CA TRP A 240 -21.80 -8.51 -12.98
C TRP A 240 -21.74 -7.90 -11.59
N MET A 241 -22.42 -8.51 -10.61
CA MET A 241 -22.34 -8.08 -9.20
C MET A 241 -20.93 -8.26 -8.65
N PHE A 242 -20.27 -9.37 -8.99
CA PHE A 242 -18.90 -9.64 -8.58
C PHE A 242 -17.91 -8.60 -9.13
N VAL A 243 -17.99 -8.29 -10.42
CA VAL A 243 -17.17 -7.24 -11.06
C VAL A 243 -17.45 -5.88 -10.43
N LEU A 244 -18.71 -5.55 -10.15
CA LEU A 244 -19.10 -4.30 -9.50
C LEU A 244 -18.50 -4.20 -8.08
N VAL A 245 -18.54 -5.28 -7.29
CA VAL A 245 -17.90 -5.32 -5.97
C VAL A 245 -16.39 -5.11 -6.07
N LEU A 246 -15.71 -5.71 -7.06
CA LEU A 246 -14.28 -5.50 -7.29
C LEU A 246 -13.93 -4.06 -7.67
N VAL A 247 -14.78 -3.40 -8.46
CA VAL A 247 -14.63 -1.97 -8.78
C VAL A 247 -14.70 -1.14 -7.50
N PHE A 248 -15.67 -1.42 -6.62
CA PHE A 248 -15.77 -0.76 -5.32
C PHE A 248 -14.59 -1.05 -4.40
N ILE A 249 -14.04 -2.27 -4.42
CA ILE A 249 -12.80 -2.61 -3.70
C ILE A 249 -11.64 -1.74 -4.21
N GLY A 250 -11.42 -1.66 -5.52
CA GLY A 250 -10.33 -0.82 -6.04
C GLY A 250 -10.48 0.65 -5.66
N PHE A 251 -11.70 1.18 -5.66
CA PHE A 251 -11.99 2.54 -5.18
C PHE A 251 -11.73 2.71 -3.67
N SER A 252 -12.18 1.75 -2.85
CA SER A 252 -12.00 1.79 -1.40
C SER A 252 -10.54 1.69 -0.98
N LEU A 253 -9.77 0.86 -1.68
CA LEU A 253 -8.32 0.74 -1.50
C LEU A 253 -7.60 2.07 -1.78
N GLY A 254 -7.95 2.77 -2.86
CA GLY A 254 -7.41 4.11 -3.15
C GLY A 254 -7.73 5.11 -2.05
N MET A 255 -8.93 5.05 -1.49
CA MET A 255 -9.39 5.97 -0.44
C MET A 255 -8.66 5.80 0.88
N SER A 256 -8.28 4.57 1.25
CA SER A 256 -7.51 4.31 2.46
C SER A 256 -6.00 4.36 2.23
N PHE A 257 -5.48 3.88 1.11
CA PHE A 257 -4.04 3.75 0.89
C PHE A 257 -3.33 5.11 0.75
N ILE A 258 -3.88 5.99 -0.08
CA ILE A 258 -3.30 7.30 -0.42
C ILE A 258 -3.06 8.21 0.81
N PRO A 259 -4.02 8.41 1.74
CA PRO A 259 -3.83 9.30 2.88
C PRO A 259 -2.96 8.71 4.00
N VAL A 260 -2.66 7.41 4.01
CA VAL A 260 -1.90 6.79 5.12
C VAL A 260 -0.50 7.36 5.23
N PHE A 261 0.22 7.45 4.11
CA PHE A 261 1.59 7.94 4.10
C PHE A 261 1.73 9.38 4.67
N PRO A 262 0.96 10.38 4.18
CA PRO A 262 1.00 11.73 4.77
C PRO A 262 0.47 11.79 6.21
N GLU A 263 -0.45 10.92 6.62
CA GLU A 263 -0.92 10.85 8.02
C GLU A 263 0.15 10.33 8.98
N ILE A 264 0.97 9.35 8.56
CA ILE A 264 2.12 8.89 9.36
C ILE A 264 3.14 10.02 9.48
N LEU A 265 3.43 10.75 8.39
CA LEU A 265 4.33 11.89 8.42
C LEU A 265 3.84 13.00 9.34
N GLN A 266 2.57 13.39 9.22
CA GLN A 266 1.98 14.40 10.10
C GLN A 266 2.05 13.97 11.57
N CYS A 267 1.76 12.71 11.88
CA CYS A 267 1.88 12.19 13.24
C CYS A 267 3.32 12.27 13.76
N ALA A 268 4.32 12.00 12.92
CA ALA A 268 5.71 12.09 13.32
C ALA A 268 6.12 13.55 13.59
N TYR A 269 5.70 14.50 12.76
CA TYR A 269 5.96 15.93 12.99
C TYR A 269 5.31 16.44 14.28
N GLU A 270 4.05 16.06 14.54
CA GLU A 270 3.34 16.41 15.78
C GLU A 270 4.03 15.86 17.06
N ASN A 271 4.85 14.81 16.93
CA ASN A 271 5.57 14.18 18.05
C ASN A 271 7.07 14.58 18.10
N GLY A 272 7.45 15.65 17.40
CA GLY A 272 8.79 16.27 17.50
C GLY A 272 9.90 15.52 16.77
N PHE A 273 9.58 14.78 15.71
CA PHE A 273 10.61 14.23 14.81
C PHE A 273 11.16 15.33 13.89
N GLU A 274 12.47 15.30 13.64
CA GLU A 274 13.12 16.31 12.79
C GLU A 274 12.70 16.15 11.32
N GLU A 275 12.39 17.27 10.66
CA GLU A 275 12.08 17.28 9.24
C GLU A 275 13.32 16.96 8.41
N GLY A 276 13.31 15.83 7.71
CA GLY A 276 14.47 15.43 6.93
C GLY A 276 14.27 14.15 6.14
N LEU A 277 15.21 13.88 5.25
CA LEU A 277 15.23 12.65 4.45
C LEU A 277 15.30 11.40 5.34
N SER A 278 15.83 11.52 6.56
CA SER A 278 15.86 10.45 7.56
C SER A 278 14.46 10.00 7.97
N LEU A 279 13.59 10.94 8.40
CA LEU A 279 12.22 10.63 8.76
C LEU A 279 11.42 10.08 7.57
N LEU A 280 11.56 10.70 6.39
CA LEU A 280 10.92 10.21 5.16
C LEU A 280 11.34 8.76 4.86
N GLY A 281 12.62 8.45 5.06
CA GLY A 281 13.15 7.09 4.94
C GLY A 281 12.59 6.11 5.97
N LEU A 282 12.43 6.53 7.22
CA LEU A 282 11.82 5.70 8.28
C LEU A 282 10.35 5.39 7.97
N VAL A 283 9.58 6.41 7.58
CA VAL A 283 8.15 6.23 7.22
C VAL A 283 7.99 5.38 5.97
N SER A 284 8.80 5.63 4.93
CA SER A 284 8.78 4.81 3.70
C SER A 284 9.17 3.36 3.95
N GLY A 285 10.16 3.14 4.81
CA GLY A 285 10.59 1.79 5.20
C GLY A 285 9.53 1.07 6.00
N LEU A 286 8.89 1.75 6.97
CA LEU A 286 7.78 1.21 7.75
C LEU A 286 6.59 0.84 6.85
N PHE A 287 6.22 1.74 5.95
CA PHE A 287 5.14 1.53 4.99
C PHE A 287 5.40 0.31 4.10
N SER A 288 6.60 0.24 3.51
CA SER A 288 7.00 -0.87 2.64
C SER A 288 7.06 -2.20 3.40
N ALA A 289 7.56 -2.19 4.64
CA ALA A 289 7.62 -3.39 5.47
C ALA A 289 6.23 -3.91 5.84
N MET A 290 5.30 -3.03 6.24
CA MET A 290 3.93 -3.43 6.56
C MET A 290 3.16 -3.91 5.33
N TRP A 291 3.39 -3.29 4.18
CA TRP A 291 2.85 -3.75 2.90
C TRP A 291 3.37 -5.14 2.55
N SER A 292 4.69 -5.36 2.58
CA SER A 292 5.26 -6.69 2.31
C SER A 292 4.77 -7.76 3.28
N LEU A 293 4.59 -7.41 4.57
CA LEU A 293 4.06 -8.33 5.58
C LEU A 293 2.61 -8.73 5.28
N GLY A 294 1.77 -7.77 4.85
CA GLY A 294 0.40 -8.04 4.43
C GLY A 294 0.34 -8.87 3.14
N ALA A 295 1.16 -8.54 2.14
CA ALA A 295 1.26 -9.28 0.88
C ALA A 295 1.76 -10.72 1.06
N PHE A 296 2.52 -11.00 2.13
CA PHE A 296 2.89 -12.35 2.51
C PHE A 296 1.75 -13.08 3.26
N ALA A 297 1.12 -12.41 4.24
CA ALA A 297 0.07 -13.01 5.05
C ALA A 297 -1.23 -13.28 4.26
N GLY A 298 -1.61 -12.37 3.36
CA GLY A 298 -2.86 -12.42 2.60
C GLY A 298 -3.03 -13.69 1.76
N PRO A 299 -2.14 -13.99 0.79
CA PRO A 299 -2.23 -15.21 0.00
C PRO A 299 -2.04 -16.49 0.84
N THR A 300 -1.15 -16.45 1.85
CA THR A 300 -0.83 -17.61 2.68
C THR A 300 -2.02 -18.04 3.54
N LEU A 301 -2.62 -17.09 4.27
CA LEU A 301 -3.82 -17.33 5.06
C LEU A 301 -5.05 -17.52 4.16
N GLY A 302 -5.14 -16.75 3.08
CA GLY A 302 -6.22 -16.80 2.12
C GLY A 302 -6.35 -18.15 1.42
N GLY A 303 -5.24 -18.70 0.93
CA GLY A 303 -5.20 -20.03 0.32
C GLY A 303 -5.61 -21.11 1.31
N PHE A 304 -5.05 -21.09 2.53
CA PHE A 304 -5.38 -22.05 3.58
C PHE A 304 -6.87 -22.00 3.98
N LEU A 305 -7.41 -20.79 4.19
CA LEU A 305 -8.82 -20.59 4.54
C LEU A 305 -9.74 -21.00 3.39
N ASN A 306 -9.39 -20.67 2.15
CA ASN A 306 -10.16 -21.03 0.97
C ASN A 306 -10.24 -22.55 0.77
N ASP A 307 -9.16 -23.28 1.06
CA ASP A 307 -9.14 -24.75 0.97
C ASP A 307 -9.98 -25.43 2.06
N LYS A 308 -10.07 -24.84 3.27
CA LYS A 308 -10.78 -25.43 4.42
C LYS A 308 -12.24 -25.00 4.55
N LEU A 309 -12.52 -23.72 4.36
CA LEU A 309 -13.82 -23.10 4.63
C LEU A 309 -14.52 -22.61 3.35
N GLY A 310 -13.83 -22.67 2.21
CA GLY A 310 -14.31 -22.12 0.94
C GLY A 310 -14.11 -20.61 0.82
N PHE A 311 -14.32 -20.11 -0.39
CA PHE A 311 -14.06 -18.71 -0.75
C PHE A 311 -14.91 -17.72 0.07
N GLU A 312 -16.17 -18.06 0.33
CA GLU A 312 -17.14 -17.16 1.00
C GLU A 312 -16.77 -16.88 2.46
N TRP A 313 -16.36 -17.90 3.21
CA TRP A 313 -15.87 -17.72 4.57
C TRP A 313 -14.50 -17.07 4.61
N ALA A 314 -13.62 -17.40 3.66
CA ALA A 314 -12.30 -16.78 3.58
C ALA A 314 -12.39 -15.28 3.28
N SER A 315 -13.28 -14.85 2.37
CA SER A 315 -13.52 -13.43 2.09
C SER A 315 -14.17 -12.71 3.28
N ALA A 316 -15.09 -13.36 3.99
CA ALA A 316 -15.72 -12.78 5.19
C ALA A 316 -14.71 -12.58 6.34
N ILE A 317 -13.82 -13.55 6.58
CA ILE A 317 -12.77 -13.42 7.61
C ILE A 317 -11.82 -12.27 7.25
N GLN A 318 -11.43 -12.17 5.97
CA GLN A 318 -10.56 -11.09 5.49
C GLN A 318 -11.24 -9.71 5.62
N GLY A 319 -12.53 -9.61 5.27
CA GLY A 319 -13.34 -8.42 5.49
C GLY A 319 -13.48 -8.03 6.96
N GLY A 320 -13.57 -9.02 7.86
CA GLY A 320 -13.58 -8.80 9.31
C GLY A 320 -12.28 -8.17 9.83
N TRP A 321 -11.13 -8.57 9.31
CA TRP A 321 -9.84 -7.96 9.67
C TRP A 321 -9.76 -6.50 9.21
N ALA A 322 -10.21 -6.22 7.98
CA ALA A 322 -10.32 -4.86 7.48
C ALA A 322 -11.27 -4.01 8.34
N LEU A 323 -12.42 -4.57 8.74
CA LEU A 323 -13.39 -3.88 9.61
C LEU A 323 -12.79 -3.55 10.97
N LEU A 324 -12.09 -4.51 11.60
CA LEU A 324 -11.43 -4.31 12.88
C LEU A 324 -10.42 -3.15 12.82
N SER A 325 -9.61 -3.10 11.75
CA SER A 325 -8.66 -2.01 11.55
C SER A 325 -9.35 -0.65 11.36
N ALA A 326 -10.44 -0.61 10.59
CA ALA A 326 -11.22 0.59 10.32
C ALA A 326 -11.92 1.12 11.58
N LEU A 327 -12.48 0.22 12.39
CA LEU A 327 -13.09 0.56 13.68
C LEU A 327 -12.05 1.03 14.68
N ALA A 328 -10.90 0.35 14.78
CA ALA A 328 -9.85 0.75 15.71
C ALA A 328 -9.32 2.17 15.42
N ILE A 329 -9.10 2.50 14.15
CA ILE A 329 -8.64 3.83 13.76
C ILE A 329 -9.75 4.89 13.87
N GLY A 330 -11.01 4.52 13.58
CA GLY A 330 -12.18 5.38 13.78
C GLY A 330 -12.39 5.74 15.25
N ILE A 331 -12.36 4.75 16.14
CA ILE A 331 -12.44 4.96 17.60
C ILE A 331 -11.29 5.85 18.08
N PHE A 332 -10.06 5.60 17.61
CA PHE A 332 -8.91 6.42 17.96
C PHE A 332 -9.11 7.89 17.57
N TYR A 333 -9.59 8.16 16.35
CA TYR A 333 -9.87 9.54 15.90
C TYR A 333 -11.01 10.21 16.66
N ILE A 334 -12.05 9.46 17.04
CA ILE A 334 -13.13 9.98 17.88
C ILE A 334 -12.58 10.37 19.26
N ILE A 335 -11.81 9.49 19.90
CA ILE A 335 -11.18 9.76 21.20
C ILE A 335 -10.24 10.97 21.11
N GLU A 336 -9.44 11.06 20.04
CA GLU A 336 -8.56 12.20 19.80
C GLU A 336 -9.36 13.52 19.66
N ALA A 337 -10.46 13.50 18.91
CA ALA A 337 -11.33 14.66 18.75
C ALA A 337 -11.99 15.08 20.07
N THR A 338 -12.48 14.13 20.87
CA THR A 338 -13.05 14.40 22.19
C THR A 338 -12.02 14.97 23.17
N ARG A 339 -10.79 14.42 23.18
CA ARG A 339 -9.71 14.93 24.04
C ARG A 339 -9.28 16.35 23.65
N ARG A 340 -9.15 16.64 22.35
CA ARG A 340 -8.82 18.01 21.88
C ARG A 340 -9.93 19.00 22.26
N SER A 341 -11.20 18.63 22.09
CA SER A 341 -12.34 19.46 22.51
C SER A 341 -12.37 19.72 24.01
N SER A 342 -12.03 18.72 24.83
CA SER A 342 -11.97 18.87 26.28
C SER A 342 -10.80 19.77 26.70
N SER A 343 -9.61 19.60 26.11
CA SER A 343 -8.46 20.45 26.37
C SER A 343 -8.69 21.90 25.98
N SER A 344 -9.31 22.17 24.81
CA SER A 344 -9.65 23.54 24.40
C SER A 344 -10.71 24.15 25.32
N SER A 345 -11.66 23.36 25.81
CA SER A 345 -12.65 23.85 26.77
C SER A 345 -12.02 24.24 28.11
N LEU A 346 -11.08 23.43 28.61
CA LEU A 346 -10.31 23.69 29.82
C LEU A 346 -9.42 24.94 29.68
N GLN A 347 -8.79 25.11 28.52
CA GLN A 347 -7.93 26.26 28.24
C GLN A 347 -8.73 27.56 28.07
N ASN A 348 -9.91 27.50 27.46
CA ASN A 348 -10.83 28.65 27.41
C ASN A 348 -11.39 29.00 28.79
N LEU A 349 -11.65 28.01 29.64
CA LEU A 349 -12.07 28.23 31.04
C LEU A 349 -10.97 28.89 31.88
N SER A 350 -9.71 28.50 31.70
CA SER A 350 -8.59 29.14 32.43
C SER A 350 -8.37 30.58 32.01
N VAL A 351 -8.41 30.88 30.69
CA VAL A 351 -8.26 32.26 30.17
C VAL A 351 -9.39 33.17 30.66
N ASN A 352 -10.63 32.68 30.64
CA ASN A 352 -11.78 33.46 31.09
C ASN A 352 -11.76 33.71 32.61
N ASN A 353 -11.19 32.78 33.39
CA ASN A 353 -10.96 33.00 34.83
C ASN A 353 -9.84 34.01 35.09
N GLU A 354 -8.75 34.00 34.32
CA GLU A 354 -7.66 34.98 34.42
C GLU A 354 -8.14 36.40 34.06
N GLU A 355 -8.93 36.56 32.99
CA GLU A 355 -9.55 37.84 32.62
C GLU A 355 -10.50 38.36 33.72
N ARG A 356 -11.28 37.47 34.34
CA ARG A 356 -12.15 37.84 35.48
C ARG A 356 -11.35 38.33 36.69
N THR A 357 -10.25 37.66 37.03
CA THR A 357 -9.38 38.10 38.14
C THR A 357 -8.69 39.43 37.85
N HIS A 358 -8.31 39.71 36.60
CA HIS A 358 -7.73 41.00 36.21
C HIS A 358 -8.73 42.14 36.33
N LEU A 359 -10.00 41.93 35.96
CA LEU A 359 -11.06 42.95 36.08
C LEU A 359 -11.41 43.28 37.54
N MET A 360 -11.43 42.27 38.42
CA MET A 360 -11.69 42.48 39.85
C MET A 360 -10.51 43.10 40.61
N GLY A 361 -9.27 42.92 40.12
CA GLY A 361 -8.08 43.55 40.71
C GLY A 361 -7.89 45.02 40.35
N SER A 362 -8.62 45.55 39.36
CA SER A 362 -8.58 46.97 38.97
C SER A 362 -9.61 47.86 39.66
N GLU A 363 -10.50 47.28 40.47
CA GLU A 363 -11.57 48.00 41.20
C GLU A 363 -11.22 48.31 42.67
N THR A 364 -9.99 48.08 43.10
CA THR A 364 -9.45 48.46 44.42
C THR A 364 -8.28 49.39 44.28
#